data_AF-A0A930RH42-F1
#
_entry.id   AF-A0A930RH42-F1
#
_cell.length_a   1.000
_cell.length_b   1.000
_cell.length_c   1.000
_cell.angle_alpha   90.00
_cell.angle_beta   90.00
_cell.angle_gamma   90.00
#
_symmetry.space_group_name_H-M   'P 1'
#
loop_
_entity.id
_entity.type
_entity.pdbx_description
1 polymer ?
#
loop_
_entity_poly.entity_id
_entity_poly.type
_entity_poly.pdbx_seq_one_letter_code
_entity_poly.pdbx_strand_id
1 'polypeptide(L)'
;MQKENQANLALALSVIGAAVTAGKGGDSLFAGVVHHGFLAATVGGLADWFAVKAIFGRPLGISHRTDILRRNRARIMESLVKFSSDDLLSKENIMDVVERENIGALLA
;
A
#
# COMPACT_ATOMS: atom_id res chain seq x y z
N MET A 1 -10.19 -2.12 -18.00
CA MET A 1 -8.82 -1.57 -18.12
C MET A 1 -8.75 -0.04 -17.92
N GLN A 2 -9.66 0.62 -17.18
CA GLN A 2 -9.71 2.10 -17.07
C GLN A 2 -9.36 2.69 -15.69
N LYS A 3 -9.20 1.87 -14.64
CA LYS A 3 -9.00 2.39 -13.26
C LYS A 3 -7.53 2.71 -12.91
N GLU A 4 -6.55 2.10 -13.57
CA GLU A 4 -5.12 2.38 -13.30
C GLU A 4 -4.72 3.82 -13.65
N ASN A 5 -5.38 4.45 -14.63
CA ASN A 5 -5.03 5.79 -15.08
C ASN A 5 -5.59 6.90 -14.17
N GLN A 6 -6.50 6.60 -13.24
CA GLN A 6 -7.14 7.61 -12.40
C GLN A 6 -6.17 8.21 -11.37
N ALA A 7 -5.29 7.39 -10.80
CA ALA A 7 -4.28 7.83 -9.85
C ALA A 7 -3.20 8.71 -10.53
N ASN A 8 -2.74 8.29 -11.72
CA ASN A 8 -1.78 9.06 -12.50
C ASN A 8 -2.37 10.40 -12.98
N LEU A 9 -3.66 10.41 -13.34
CA LEU A 9 -4.37 11.63 -13.72
C LEU A 9 -4.51 12.60 -12.54
N ALA A 10 -4.86 12.10 -11.35
CA ALA A 10 -4.95 12.90 -10.14
C ALA A 10 -3.59 13.53 -9.77
N LEU A 11 -2.51 12.77 -9.93
CA LEU A 11 -1.13 13.25 -9.71
C LEU A 11 -0.70 14.30 -10.75
N ALA A 12 -1.05 14.10 -12.02
CA ALA A 12 -0.78 15.08 -13.06
C ALA A 12 -1.56 16.39 -12.85
N LEU A 13 -2.84 16.28 -12.45
CA LEU A 13 -3.68 17.43 -12.13
C LEU A 13 -3.15 18.23 -10.92
N SER A 14 -2.63 17.57 -9.88
CA SER A 14 -2.06 18.28 -8.73
C SER A 14 -0.77 19.02 -9.07
N VAL A 15 0.12 18.42 -9.87
CA VAL A 15 1.36 19.04 -10.35
C VAL A 15 1.08 20.23 -11.26
N ILE A 16 0.11 20.10 -12.17
CA ILE A 16 -0.31 21.20 -13.06
C ILE A 16 -0.95 22.32 -12.23
N GLY A 17 -1.81 21.98 -11.26
CA GLY A 17 -2.42 22.94 -10.34
C GLY A 17 -1.38 23.75 -9.57
N ALA A 18 -0.34 23.10 -9.04
CA ALA A 18 0.79 23.73 -8.36
C ALA A 18 1.59 24.66 -9.29
N ALA A 19 1.92 24.21 -10.51
CA ALA A 19 2.68 24.98 -11.48
C ALA A 19 1.91 26.23 -11.97
N VAL A 20 0.59 26.09 -12.20
CA VAL A 20 -0.29 27.19 -12.60
C VAL A 20 -0.46 28.23 -11.48
N THR A 21 -0.48 27.80 -10.21
CA THR A 21 -0.54 28.75 -9.07
C THR A 21 0.80 29.43 -8.77
N ALA A 22 1.94 28.80 -9.08
CA ALA A 22 3.26 29.40 -8.88
C ALA A 22 3.47 30.70 -9.69
N GLY A 23 2.87 30.81 -10.87
CA GLY A 23 2.90 32.01 -11.72
C GLY A 23 1.92 33.12 -11.34
N LYS A 24 1.01 32.88 -10.37
CA LYS A 24 0.01 33.84 -9.86
C LYS A 24 0.30 34.26 -8.41
N GLY A 25 1.56 34.18 -7.98
CA GLY A 25 2.02 34.69 -6.69
C GLY A 25 2.01 36.23 -6.71
N GLY A 26 0.91 36.84 -6.27
CA GLY A 26 0.77 38.29 -6.28
C GLY A 26 -0.19 38.86 -5.24
N ASP A 27 -1.50 38.58 -5.31
CA ASP A 27 -2.47 39.53 -4.73
C ASP A 27 -3.62 38.95 -3.88
N SER A 28 -3.71 37.63 -3.64
CA SER A 28 -4.80 37.09 -2.81
C SER A 28 -4.39 35.97 -1.85
N LEU A 29 -4.86 36.07 -0.60
CA LEU A 29 -4.74 35.03 0.42
C LEU A 29 -5.30 33.69 -0.07
N PHE A 30 -6.36 33.72 -0.88
CA PHE A 30 -6.96 32.52 -1.47
C PHE A 30 -6.00 31.80 -2.43
N ALA A 31 -5.30 32.54 -3.29
CA ALA A 31 -4.29 31.97 -4.19
C ALA A 31 -3.13 31.34 -3.42
N GLY A 32 -2.72 31.95 -2.29
CA GLY A 32 -1.69 31.40 -1.40
C GLY A 32 -2.12 30.08 -0.75
N VAL A 33 -3.33 30.00 -0.19
CA VAL A 33 -3.86 28.77 0.42
C VAL A 33 -3.97 27.64 -0.61
N VAL A 34 -4.45 27.94 -1.82
CA VAL A 34 -4.55 26.95 -2.90
C VAL A 34 -3.16 26.46 -3.32
N HIS A 35 -2.19 27.37 -3.50
CA HIS A 35 -0.82 27.00 -3.85
C HIS A 35 -0.17 26.09 -2.80
N HIS A 36 -0.26 26.45 -1.52
CA HIS A 36 0.28 25.64 -0.43
C HIS A 36 -0.46 24.30 -0.28
N GLY A 37 -1.77 24.27 -0.53
CA GLY A 37 -2.56 23.04 -0.55
C GLY A 37 -2.10 22.06 -1.64
N PHE A 38 -1.86 22.56 -2.85
CA PHE A 38 -1.30 21.74 -3.94
C PHE A 38 0.12 21.27 -3.66
N LEU A 39 0.97 22.11 -3.07
CA LEU A 39 2.33 21.73 -2.67
C LEU A 39 2.29 20.62 -1.62
N ALA A 40 1.45 20.76 -0.59
CA ALA A 40 1.25 19.73 0.42
C ALA A 40 0.72 18.42 -0.17
N ALA A 41 -0.26 18.48 -1.08
CA ALA A 41 -0.78 17.31 -1.77
C ALA A 41 0.29 16.60 -2.62
N THR A 42 1.15 17.36 -3.30
CA THR A 42 2.24 16.81 -4.13
C THR A 42 3.29 16.11 -3.27
N VAL A 43 3.73 16.75 -2.18
CA VAL A 43 4.69 16.16 -1.24
C VAL A 43 4.11 14.93 -0.54
N GLY A 44 2.84 14.97 -0.14
CA GLY A 44 2.13 13.83 0.45
C GLY A 44 2.03 12.63 -0.50
N GLY A 45 1.68 12.87 -1.76
CA GLY A 45 1.64 11.82 -2.78
C GLY A 45 3.01 11.20 -3.08
N LEU A 46 4.07 12.02 -3.13
CA LEU A 46 5.44 11.54 -3.27
C LEU A 46 5.90 10.69 -2.09
N ALA A 47 5.52 11.08 -0.87
CA ALA A 47 5.86 10.35 0.35
C ALA A 47 5.18 8.97 0.38
N ASP A 48 3.90 8.89 0.03
CA ASP A 48 3.18 7.61 -0.06
C ASP A 48 3.78 6.69 -1.12
N TRP A 49 4.04 7.22 -2.32
CA TRP A 49 4.72 6.46 -3.38
C TRP A 49 6.08 5.91 -2.92
N PHE A 50 6.88 6.75 -2.24
CA PHE A 50 8.17 6.34 -1.71
C PHE A 50 8.02 5.23 -0.66
N ALA A 51 7.05 5.35 0.25
CA ALA A 51 6.80 4.37 1.30
C ALA A 51 6.42 3.00 0.72
N VAL A 52 5.46 2.97 -0.21
CA VAL A 52 5.05 1.72 -0.88
C VAL A 52 6.24 1.10 -1.61
N LYS A 53 6.98 1.87 -2.42
CA LYS A 53 8.17 1.34 -3.10
C LYS A 53 9.27 0.89 -2.12
N ALA A 54 9.41 1.54 -0.96
CA ALA A 54 10.41 1.19 0.05
C ALA A 54 10.07 -0.10 0.80
N ILE A 55 8.79 -0.45 0.93
CA ILE A 55 8.36 -1.74 1.49
C ILE A 55 8.78 -2.88 0.56
N PHE A 56 8.54 -2.73 -0.74
CA PHE A 56 8.73 -3.80 -1.74
C PHE A 56 10.07 -3.76 -2.50
N GLY A 57 10.87 -2.70 -2.34
CA GLY A 57 12.11 -2.53 -3.10
C GLY A 57 12.89 -1.26 -2.77
N ARG A 58 13.61 -0.73 -3.79
CA ARG A 58 14.50 0.44 -3.66
C ARG A 58 13.96 1.61 -4.49
N PRO A 59 13.28 2.61 -3.89
CA PRO A 59 12.61 3.69 -4.62
C PRO A 59 13.49 4.52 -5.55
N LEU A 60 14.78 4.68 -5.21
CA LEU A 60 15.76 5.50 -5.94
C LEU A 60 17.10 4.76 -6.17
N GLY A 61 17.11 3.42 -6.08
CA GLY A 61 18.35 2.63 -6.14
C GLY A 61 19.26 2.75 -4.91
N ILE A 62 19.02 3.73 -4.04
CA ILE A 62 19.73 3.93 -2.77
C ILE A 62 19.27 2.88 -1.75
N SER A 63 20.22 2.16 -1.17
CA SER A 63 19.99 1.00 -0.27
C SER A 63 20.03 1.37 1.22
N HIS A 64 19.51 2.54 1.62
CA HIS A 64 19.50 2.91 3.04
C HIS A 64 18.22 2.42 3.72
N ARG A 65 18.27 1.22 4.32
CA ARG A 65 17.17 0.60 5.10
C ARG A 65 15.81 0.48 4.35
N THR A 66 15.83 0.41 3.03
CA THR A 66 14.66 0.08 2.19
C THR A 66 14.65 -1.41 1.85
N ASP A 67 13.56 -1.92 1.25
CA ASP A 67 13.34 -3.34 0.92
C ASP A 67 13.06 -4.22 2.15
N ILE A 68 12.22 -3.71 3.05
CA ILE A 68 11.90 -4.33 4.35
C ILE A 68 11.31 -5.73 4.15
N LEU A 69 10.45 -5.89 3.14
CA LEU A 69 9.77 -7.16 2.87
C LEU A 69 10.72 -8.22 2.34
N ARG A 70 11.59 -7.90 1.36
CA ARG A 70 12.55 -8.87 0.82
C ARG A 70 13.61 -9.23 1.86
N ARG A 71 14.08 -8.27 2.66
CA ARG A 71 15.10 -8.49 3.69
C ARG A 71 14.64 -9.43 4.81
N ASN A 72 13.36 -9.35 5.20
CA ASN A 72 12.81 -10.18 6.27
C ASN A 72 11.94 -11.35 5.76
N ARG A 73 11.98 -11.65 4.46
CA ARG A 73 11.14 -12.68 3.83
C ARG A 73 11.19 -14.03 4.56
N ALA A 74 12.37 -14.47 4.98
CA ALA A 74 12.52 -15.75 5.70
C ALA A 74 11.75 -15.76 7.02
N ARG A 75 11.91 -14.73 7.85
CA ARG A 75 11.20 -14.58 9.13
C ARG A 75 9.68 -14.49 8.94
N ILE A 76 9.24 -13.76 7.92
CA ILE A 76 7.81 -13.62 7.60
C ILE A 76 7.22 -14.97 7.17
N MET A 77 7.93 -15.71 6.32
CA MET A 77 7.50 -17.04 5.88
C MET A 77 7.44 -18.05 7.03
N GLU A 78 8.45 -18.06 7.90
CA GLU A 78 8.44 -18.91 9.09
C GLU A 78 7.24 -18.60 10.00
N SER A 79 6.96 -17.31 10.22
CA SER A 79 5.80 -16.88 11.02
C SER A 79 4.48 -17.27 10.37
N LEU A 80 4.38 -17.18 9.03
CA LEU A 80 3.19 -17.57 8.27
C LEU A 80 2.95 -19.08 8.31
N VAL A 81 4.01 -19.88 8.18
CA VAL A 81 3.94 -21.34 8.31
C VAL A 81 3.48 -21.73 9.71
N LYS A 82 4.09 -21.12 10.73
CA LYS A 82 3.69 -21.36 12.13
C LYS A 82 2.22 -21.03 12.36
N PHE A 83 1.76 -19.86 11.91
CA PHE A 83 0.36 -19.47 12.02
C PHE A 83 -0.57 -20.46 11.28
N SER A 84 -0.22 -20.87 10.06
CA SER A 84 -1.03 -21.83 9.31
C SER A 84 -1.11 -23.20 9.99
N SER A 85 -0.04 -23.65 10.63
CA SER A 85 -0.03 -24.91 11.38
C SER A 85 -0.81 -24.82 12.68
N ASP A 86 -0.58 -23.76 13.45
CA ASP A 86 -1.09 -23.64 14.83
C ASP A 86 -2.55 -23.17 14.86
N ASP A 87 -3.00 -22.39 13.88
CA ASP A 87 -4.36 -21.82 13.84
C ASP A 87 -5.23 -22.59 12.85
N LEU A 88 -4.89 -22.57 11.55
CA LEU A 88 -5.74 -23.12 10.48
C LEU A 88 -5.77 -24.66 10.45
N LEU A 89 -4.62 -25.30 10.67
CA LEU A 89 -4.49 -26.76 10.66
C LEU A 89 -4.45 -27.36 12.08
N SER A 90 -4.91 -26.60 13.07
CA SER A 90 -5.07 -27.14 14.42
C SER A 90 -6.06 -28.30 14.41
N LYS A 91 -5.83 -29.28 15.29
CA LYS A 91 -6.69 -30.46 15.39
C LYS A 91 -8.14 -30.06 15.66
N GLU A 92 -8.37 -29.06 16.52
CA GLU A 92 -9.69 -28.46 16.75
C GLU A 92 -10.30 -27.91 15.45
N ASN A 93 -9.61 -27.01 14.71
CA ASN A 93 -10.20 -26.42 13.49
C ASN A 93 -10.46 -27.47 12.39
N ILE A 94 -9.58 -28.46 12.24
CA ILE A 94 -9.79 -29.56 11.30
C ILE A 94 -11.03 -30.36 11.69
N MET A 95 -11.19 -30.68 12.99
CA MET A 95 -12.34 -31.44 13.47
C MET A 95 -13.64 -30.66 13.28
N ASP A 96 -13.64 -29.36 13.57
CA ASP A 96 -14.79 -28.47 13.35
C ASP A 96 -15.20 -28.43 11.87
N VAL A 97 -14.25 -28.37 10.94
CA VAL A 97 -14.54 -28.41 9.50
C VAL A 97 -15.08 -29.78 9.08
N VAL A 98 -14.48 -30.88 9.57
CA VAL A 98 -14.92 -32.25 9.27
C VAL A 98 -16.35 -32.51 9.77
N GLU A 99 -16.68 -31.99 10.95
CA GLU A 99 -18.01 -32.10 11.55
C GLU A 99 -19.04 -31.26 10.78
N ARG A 100 -18.69 -30.02 10.42
CA ARG A 100 -19.56 -29.12 9.63
C ARG A 100 -19.91 -29.67 8.26
N GLU A 101 -18.92 -30.21 7.55
CA GLU A 101 -19.12 -30.74 6.20
C GLU A 101 -19.66 -32.18 6.21
N ASN A 102 -19.94 -32.75 7.39
CA ASN A 102 -20.42 -34.11 7.59
C ASN A 102 -19.71 -35.12 6.67
N ILE A 103 -18.38 -35.07 6.66
CA ILE A 103 -17.56 -35.90 5.76
C ILE A 103 -17.80 -37.40 6.02
N GLY A 104 -18.28 -37.75 7.22
CA GLY A 104 -18.75 -39.10 7.56
C GLY A 104 -19.91 -39.60 6.68
N ALA A 105 -20.77 -38.71 6.19
CA ALA A 105 -21.85 -39.06 5.26
C ALA A 105 -21.35 -39.27 3.81
N LEU A 106 -20.14 -38.79 3.47
CA LEU A 106 -19.51 -39.00 2.15
C LEU A 106 -18.77 -40.33 2.05
N LEU A 107 -18.49 -40.99 3.17
CA LEU A 107 -17.79 -42.28 3.26
C LEU A 107 -18.74 -43.47 3.46
N ALA A 108 -20.05 -43.23 3.61
CA ALA A 108 -21.10 -44.24 3.73
C ALA A 108 -21.77 -44.52 2.38
#